data_AF-A0A167UZR5-F1
#
_entry.id   AF-A0A167UZR5-F1
#
_cell.length_a   1.000
_cell.length_b   1.000
_cell.length_c   1.000
_cell.angle_alpha   90.00
_cell.angle_beta   90.00
_cell.angle_gamma   90.00
#
_symmetry.space_group_name_H-M   'P 1'
#
loop_
_entity.id
_entity.type
_entity.pdbx_description
1 polymer ?
#
loop_
_entity_poly.entity_id
_entity_poly.type
_entity_poly.pdbx_seq_one_letter_code
_entity_poly.pdbx_strand_id
1 'polypeptide(L)'
;MGAKHLTNETSGMLDDKQVEKTVISELKNYRALKVRMENLKERERAGVKNLFPELRQSQFMNELKFTQIERALKNSLDAIERQIIEMKYLSPVEINDIDIYMELGLTKKRYYAKKRTAIERLATALGII
;
A
#
# COMPACT_ATOMS: atom_id res chain seq x y z
N MET A 1 -9.27 38.73 -37.64
CA MET A 1 -8.70 38.22 -36.38
C MET A 1 -9.62 37.08 -35.93
N GLY A 2 -9.40 35.77 -36.14
CA GLY A 2 -8.17 34.97 -36.09
C GLY A 2 -7.71 34.88 -34.62
N ALA A 3 -7.79 33.79 -33.85
CA ALA A 3 -8.27 32.43 -34.10
C ALA A 3 -8.60 31.72 -32.76
N LYS A 4 -9.65 30.88 -32.80
CA LYS A 4 -9.81 29.53 -32.20
C LYS A 4 -9.42 29.27 -30.74
N HIS A 5 -10.46 28.91 -29.97
CA HIS A 5 -10.46 27.92 -28.88
C HIS A 5 -9.48 26.75 -29.12
N LEU A 6 -8.61 26.45 -28.16
CA LEU A 6 -7.93 25.16 -27.94
C LEU A 6 -7.28 25.18 -26.54
N THR A 7 -7.23 24.15 -25.71
CA THR A 7 -8.02 22.95 -25.47
C THR A 7 -7.57 22.47 -24.09
N ASN A 8 -8.53 21.94 -23.33
CA ASN A 8 -8.32 21.23 -22.08
C ASN A 8 -7.73 19.85 -22.39
N GLU A 9 -6.42 19.65 -22.36
CA GLU A 9 -5.76 18.37 -22.62
C GLU A 9 -4.48 18.31 -21.76
N THR A 10 -4.29 17.41 -20.80
CA THR A 10 -4.64 15.98 -20.75
C THR A 10 -4.96 15.55 -19.31
N SER A 11 -6.24 15.50 -18.95
CA SER A 11 -6.72 14.46 -18.03
C SER A 11 -7.04 13.27 -18.90
N GLY A 12 -6.24 12.21 -18.83
CA GLY A 12 -6.44 11.00 -19.64
C GLY A 12 -7.90 10.57 -19.52
N MET A 13 -8.61 10.58 -20.64
CA MET A 13 -10.02 10.24 -20.71
C MET A 13 -10.17 8.80 -20.23
N LEU A 14 -10.54 8.61 -18.96
CA LEU A 14 -10.80 7.30 -18.39
C LEU A 14 -11.99 6.73 -19.16
N ASP A 15 -11.84 5.54 -19.74
CA ASP A 15 -12.95 4.86 -20.39
C ASP A 15 -14.05 4.59 -19.35
N ASP A 16 -15.18 5.27 -19.50
CA ASP A 16 -16.32 5.17 -18.57
C ASP A 16 -16.74 3.71 -18.34
N LYS A 17 -16.63 2.85 -19.35
CA LYS A 17 -16.92 1.41 -19.23
C LYS A 17 -15.90 0.69 -18.35
N GLN A 18 -14.62 1.07 -18.43
CA GLN A 18 -13.57 0.52 -17.59
C GLN A 18 -13.72 0.98 -16.14
N VAL A 19 -14.12 2.24 -15.93
CA VAL A 19 -14.46 2.76 -14.60
C VAL A 19 -15.65 1.99 -14.03
N GLU A 20 -16.75 1.88 -14.78
CA GLU A 20 -17.96 1.16 -14.34
C GLU A 20 -17.65 -0.29 -13.97
N LYS A 21 -16.92 -1.01 -14.83
CA LYS A 21 -16.53 -2.40 -14.57
C LYS A 21 -15.71 -2.54 -13.29
N THR A 22 -14.75 -1.63 -13.07
CA THR A 22 -13.89 -1.61 -11.89
C THR A 22 -14.70 -1.33 -10.63
N VAL A 23 -15.57 -0.33 -10.66
CA VAL A 23 -16.45 0.01 -9.54
C VAL A 23 -17.37 -1.16 -9.19
N ILE A 24 -17.95 -1.82 -10.19
CA ILE A 24 -18.80 -3.00 -9.96
C ILE A 24 -18.01 -4.14 -9.31
N SER A 25 -16.78 -4.43 -9.77
CA SER A 25 -15.96 -5.47 -9.16
C SER A 25 -15.58 -5.13 -7.71
N GLU A 26 -15.19 -3.89 -7.45
CA GLU A 26 -14.82 -3.44 -6.10
C GLU A 26 -16.03 -3.47 -5.15
N LEU A 27 -17.21 -3.05 -5.62
CA LEU A 27 -18.44 -3.11 -4.83
C LEU A 27 -18.85 -4.56 -4.50
N LYS A 28 -18.67 -5.50 -5.44
CA LYS A 28 -18.90 -6.93 -5.18
C LYS A 28 -17.93 -7.47 -4.14
N ASN A 29 -16.64 -7.15 -4.27
CA ASN A 29 -15.61 -7.56 -3.30
C ASN A 29 -15.89 -6.97 -1.92
N TYR A 30 -16.22 -5.67 -1.85
CA TYR A 30 -16.56 -4.98 -0.61
C TYR A 30 -17.69 -5.67 0.15
N ARG A 31 -18.79 -6.03 -0.54
CA ARG A 31 -19.92 -6.74 0.09
C ARG A 31 -19.49 -8.05 0.73
N ALA A 32 -18.69 -8.86 0.02
CA ALA A 32 -18.19 -10.13 0.54
C ALA A 32 -17.21 -9.92 1.72
N LEU A 33 -16.33 -8.93 1.63
CA LEU A 33 -15.37 -8.60 2.69
C LEU A 33 -16.07 -8.09 3.95
N LYS A 34 -17.11 -7.26 3.81
CA LYS A 34 -17.92 -6.76 4.93
C LYS A 34 -18.56 -7.90 5.72
N VAL A 35 -19.23 -8.82 5.04
CA VAL A 35 -19.84 -10.00 5.68
C VAL A 35 -18.76 -10.87 6.34
N ARG A 36 -17.60 -11.05 5.68
CA ARG A 36 -16.48 -11.79 6.28
C ARG A 36 -16.00 -11.15 7.59
N MET A 37 -15.95 -9.82 7.68
CA MET A 37 -15.59 -9.13 8.93
C MET A 37 -16.61 -9.36 10.04
N GLU A 38 -17.90 -9.35 9.72
CA GLU A 38 -18.97 -9.63 10.68
C GLU A 38 -18.85 -11.08 11.20
N ASN A 39 -18.70 -12.05 10.29
CA ASN A 39 -18.48 -13.46 10.62
C ASN A 39 -17.20 -13.69 11.45
N LEU A 40 -16.14 -12.91 11.22
CA LEU A 40 -14.93 -12.97 12.02
C LEU A 40 -15.20 -12.56 13.47
N LYS A 41 -15.89 -11.43 13.68
CA LYS A 41 -16.26 -10.93 15.02
C LYS A 41 -17.17 -11.91 15.77
N GLU A 42 -18.09 -12.57 15.09
CA GLU A 42 -18.95 -13.60 15.69
C GLU A 42 -18.14 -14.81 16.17
N ARG A 43 -17.22 -15.30 15.34
CA ARG A 43 -16.32 -16.41 15.68
C ARG A 43 -15.42 -16.07 16.87
N GLU A 44 -14.87 -14.85 16.90
CA GLU A 44 -14.05 -14.36 18.01
C GLU A 44 -14.84 -14.34 19.32
N ARG A 45 -16.09 -13.82 19.32
CA ARG A 45 -16.96 -13.81 20.49
C ARG A 45 -17.32 -15.21 20.98
N ALA A 46 -17.48 -16.17 20.06
CA ALA A 46 -17.79 -17.56 20.39
C ALA A 46 -16.55 -18.39 20.76
N GLY A 47 -15.34 -17.84 20.64
CA GLY A 47 -14.09 -18.58 20.85
C GLY A 47 -13.82 -19.69 19.81
N VAL A 48 -14.54 -19.67 18.67
CA VAL A 48 -14.45 -20.71 17.64
C VAL A 48 -13.38 -20.33 16.62
N LYS A 49 -12.26 -21.04 16.64
CA LYS A 49 -11.26 -20.98 15.57
C LYS A 49 -11.60 -22.00 14.48
N ASN A 50 -11.39 -21.63 13.21
CA ASN A 50 -11.51 -22.53 12.05
C ASN A 50 -12.90 -23.15 11.84
N LEU A 51 -13.98 -22.36 11.96
CA LEU A 51 -15.36 -22.79 11.69
C LEU A 51 -15.54 -23.48 10.33
N PHE A 52 -14.77 -23.05 9.31
CA PHE A 52 -14.73 -23.65 7.99
C PHE A 52 -13.29 -24.04 7.64
N PRO A 53 -13.07 -25.11 6.86
CA PRO A 53 -11.74 -25.49 6.41
C PRO A 53 -11.12 -24.42 5.51
N GLU A 54 -9.85 -24.09 5.73
CA GLU A 54 -9.07 -23.20 4.87
C GLU A 54 -8.46 -23.99 3.72
N LEU A 55 -8.89 -23.71 2.48
CA LEU A 55 -8.32 -24.35 1.28
C LEU A 55 -6.87 -23.92 1.00
N ARG A 56 -6.49 -22.74 1.50
CA ARG A 56 -5.14 -22.19 1.44
C ARG A 56 -4.83 -21.72 2.85
N GLN A 57 -3.71 -22.14 3.45
CA GLN A 57 -3.17 -21.65 4.76
C GLN A 57 -2.74 -20.17 4.69
N SER A 58 -3.49 -19.38 3.93
CA SER A 58 -3.22 -18.01 3.57
C SER A 58 -3.28 -17.09 4.77
N GLN A 59 -4.12 -17.39 5.78
CA GLN A 59 -4.19 -16.56 6.98
C GLN A 59 -2.88 -16.64 7.78
N PHE A 60 -2.43 -17.84 8.14
CA PHE A 60 -1.16 -18.03 8.86
C PHE A 60 0.03 -17.45 8.07
N MET A 61 0.10 -17.71 6.77
CA MET A 61 1.18 -17.17 5.93
C MET A 61 1.13 -15.64 5.84
N ASN A 62 -0.06 -15.03 5.80
CA ASN A 62 -0.20 -13.57 5.78
C ASN A 62 0.17 -12.94 7.13
N GLU A 63 -0.20 -13.57 8.25
CA GLU A 63 0.20 -13.13 9.60
C GLU A 63 1.73 -13.19 9.77
N LEU A 64 2.36 -14.25 9.26
CA LEU A 64 3.81 -14.39 9.28
C LEU A 64 4.50 -13.33 8.40
N LYS A 65 3.98 -13.09 7.19
CA LYS A 65 4.46 -12.01 6.31
C LYS A 65 4.36 -10.65 6.98
N PHE A 66 3.21 -10.34 7.57
CA PHE A 66 2.99 -9.09 8.29
C PHE A 66 4.02 -8.92 9.41
N THR A 67 4.17 -9.95 10.25
CA THR A 67 5.12 -9.94 11.38
C THR A 67 6.55 -9.71 10.93
N GLN A 68 6.97 -10.33 9.81
CA GLN A 68 8.32 -10.15 9.27
C GLN A 68 8.53 -8.76 8.67
N ILE A 69 7.56 -8.25 7.91
CA ILE A 69 7.60 -6.89 7.34
C ILE A 69 7.63 -5.84 8.44
N GLU A 70 6.77 -5.95 9.46
CA GLU A 70 6.75 -5.04 10.60
C GLU A 70 8.10 -5.02 11.33
N ARG A 71 8.68 -6.21 11.58
CA ARG A 71 10.00 -6.33 12.19
C ARG A 71 11.10 -5.71 11.34
N ALA A 72 11.07 -5.92 10.02
CA ALA A 72 12.02 -5.33 9.09
C ALA A 72 11.92 -3.80 9.10
N LEU A 73 10.71 -3.24 8.98
CA LEU A 73 10.48 -1.79 9.04
C LEU A 73 10.96 -1.17 10.35
N LYS A 74 10.75 -1.85 11.49
CA LYS A 74 11.10 -1.33 12.82
C LYS A 74 12.60 -1.44 13.13
N ASN A 75 13.24 -2.53 12.71
CA ASN A 75 14.57 -2.88 13.21
C ASN A 75 15.69 -2.79 12.17
N SER A 76 15.36 -2.74 10.87
CA SER A 76 16.38 -2.68 9.80
C SER A 76 16.62 -1.27 9.25
N LEU A 77 15.76 -0.30 9.57
CA LEU A 77 15.80 1.07 9.06
C LEU A 77 16.12 2.08 10.16
N ASP A 78 16.82 3.15 9.81
CA ASP A 78 16.88 4.33 10.69
C ASP A 78 15.59 5.18 10.60
N ALA A 79 15.46 6.17 11.48
CA ALA A 79 14.25 6.99 11.56
C ALA A 79 13.91 7.72 10.26
N ILE A 80 14.91 8.23 9.54
CA ILE A 80 14.70 8.96 8.28
C ILE A 80 14.34 7.99 7.16
N GLU A 81 15.05 6.86 7.07
CA GLU A 81 14.76 5.80 6.11
C GLU A 81 13.34 5.27 6.28
N ARG A 82 12.92 5.03 7.53
CA ARG A 82 11.57 4.60 7.86
C ARG A 82 10.51 5.63 7.43
N GLN A 83 10.72 6.92 7.74
CA GLN A 83 9.82 7.98 7.31
C GLN A 83 9.68 8.06 5.78
N ILE A 84 10.80 7.90 5.05
CA ILE A 84 10.77 7.86 3.58
C ILE A 84 9.89 6.70 3.09
N ILE A 85 10.04 5.50 3.68
CA ILE A 85 9.24 4.33 3.28
C ILE A 85 7.76 4.51 3.63
N GLU A 86 7.46 5.01 4.83
CA GLU A 86 6.09 5.26 5.28
C GLU A 86 5.38 6.27 4.38
N MET A 87 6.00 7.43 4.13
CA MET A 87 5.42 8.49 3.30
C MET A 87 5.29 8.07 1.83
N LYS A 88 6.29 7.37 1.28
CA LYS A 88 6.30 7.06 -0.16
C LYS A 88 5.47 5.84 -0.54
N TYR A 89 5.43 4.82 0.32
CA TYR A 89 4.93 3.49 -0.07
C TYR A 89 3.83 2.95 0.82
N LEU A 90 3.73 3.39 2.08
CA LEU A 90 2.74 2.89 3.04
C LEU A 90 1.60 3.88 3.30
N SER A 91 1.75 5.12 2.83
CA SER A 91 0.70 6.13 2.85
C SER A 91 -0.46 5.76 1.92
N PRO A 92 -1.71 5.97 2.32
CA PRO A 92 -2.87 5.81 1.43
C PRO A 92 -2.91 6.88 0.33
N VAL A 93 -2.14 7.97 0.48
CA VAL A 93 -2.00 9.05 -0.50
C VAL A 93 -0.61 8.99 -1.11
N GLU A 94 -0.54 9.02 -2.43
CA GLU A 94 0.74 9.12 -3.13
C GLU A 94 1.34 10.52 -2.96
N ILE A 95 2.55 10.59 -2.41
CA ILE A 95 3.29 11.84 -2.20
C ILE A 95 4.49 11.88 -3.16
N ASN A 96 4.72 13.04 -3.78
CA ASN A 96 5.85 13.21 -4.68
C ASN A 96 7.18 13.22 -3.92
N ASP A 97 8.23 12.73 -4.57
CA ASP A 97 9.57 12.67 -3.98
C ASP A 97 10.06 14.07 -3.55
N ILE A 98 9.65 15.12 -4.27
CA ILE A 98 9.95 16.53 -3.95
C ILE A 98 9.36 16.93 -2.60
N ASP A 99 8.07 16.68 -2.41
CA ASP A 99 7.37 17.05 -1.18
C ASP A 99 7.96 16.31 0.02
N ILE A 100 8.30 15.03 -0.16
CA ILE A 100 8.91 14.20 0.90
C ILE A 100 10.27 14.76 1.34
N TYR A 101 11.21 15.02 0.41
CA TYR A 101 12.53 15.49 0.85
C TYR A 101 12.48 16.93 1.38
N MET A 102 11.53 17.75 0.93
CA MET A 102 11.32 19.09 1.47
C MET A 102 10.79 19.02 2.91
N GLU A 103 9.78 18.19 3.17
CA GLU A 103 9.22 17.97 4.51
C GLU A 103 10.25 17.40 5.49
N LEU A 104 11.09 16.47 5.03
CA LEU A 104 12.16 15.88 5.84
C LEU A 104 13.41 16.76 5.98
N GLY A 105 13.44 17.95 5.35
CA GLY A 105 14.60 18.85 5.39
C GLY A 105 15.86 18.25 4.74
N LEU A 106 15.70 17.38 3.74
CA LEU A 106 16.77 16.67 3.07
C LEU A 106 17.11 17.31 1.72
N THR A 107 18.39 17.30 1.37
CA THR A 107 18.78 17.56 -0.01
C THR A 107 18.34 16.40 -0.91
N LYS A 108 18.04 16.70 -2.17
CA LYS A 108 17.68 15.70 -3.19
C LYS A 108 18.64 14.50 -3.19
N LYS A 109 19.95 14.77 -3.20
CA LYS A 109 20.99 13.72 -3.19
C LYS A 109 20.90 12.82 -1.96
N ARG A 110 20.74 13.40 -0.77
CA ARG A 110 20.65 12.65 0.50
C ARG A 110 19.36 11.81 0.56
N TYR A 111 18.25 12.36 0.09
CA TYR A 111 16.98 11.64 -0.03
C TYR A 111 17.11 10.37 -0.87
N TYR A 112 17.61 10.47 -2.11
CA TYR A 112 17.73 9.30 -2.99
C TYR A 112 18.72 8.26 -2.46
N ALA A 113 19.81 8.69 -1.81
CA ALA A 113 20.72 7.78 -1.14
C ALA A 113 20.04 7.01 -0.01
N LYS A 114 19.32 7.72 0.87
CA LYS A 114 18.57 7.13 1.99
C LYS A 114 17.46 6.19 1.52
N LYS A 115 16.68 6.61 0.51
CA LYS A 115 15.64 5.79 -0.11
C LYS A 115 16.20 4.47 -0.65
N ARG A 116 17.33 4.53 -1.37
CA ARG A 116 17.99 3.34 -1.89
C ARG A 116 18.46 2.41 -0.78
N THR A 117 19.18 2.94 0.21
CA THR A 117 19.68 2.16 1.35
C THR A 117 18.54 1.53 2.14
N ALA A 118 17.41 2.22 2.30
CA ALA A 118 16.22 1.68 2.97
C ALA A 118 15.67 0.46 2.23
N ILE A 119 15.53 0.53 0.90
CA ILE A 119 15.05 -0.59 0.07
C ILE A 119 16.02 -1.77 0.14
N GLU A 120 17.32 -1.53 0.04
CA GLU A 120 18.35 -2.58 0.15
C GLU A 120 18.30 -3.28 1.53
N ARG A 121 18.18 -2.51 2.63
CA ARG A 121 18.05 -3.05 3.99
C ARG A 121 16.79 -3.89 4.17
N LEU A 122 15.65 -3.44 3.64
CA LEU A 122 14.42 -4.22 3.66
C LEU A 122 14.56 -5.51 2.84
N ALA A 123 15.17 -5.45 1.67
CA ALA A 123 15.39 -6.62 0.82
C ALA A 123 16.26 -7.67 1.53
N THR A 124 17.35 -7.24 2.17
CA THR A 124 18.20 -8.13 2.98
C THR A 124 17.44 -8.69 4.20
N ALA A 125 16.74 -7.85 4.96
CA ALA A 125 16.02 -8.27 6.16
C ALA A 125 14.89 -9.28 5.86
N LEU A 126 14.29 -9.20 4.66
CA LEU A 126 13.23 -10.08 4.20
C LEU A 126 13.75 -11.27 3.37
N GLY A 127 15.07 -11.40 3.17
CA GLY A 127 15.68 -12.49 2.41
C GLY A 127 15.32 -12.49 0.92
N ILE A 128 15.11 -11.31 0.34
CA ILE A 128 14.85 -11.13 -1.10
C ILE A 128 16.15 -11.17 -1.90
N ILE A 129 17.26 -10.76 -1.28
CA ILE A 129 18.63 -10.74 -1.84
C ILE A 129 19.64 -11.31 -0.86
#